data_AF-A0A932UWB2-F1
#
_entry.id   AF-A0A932UWB2-F1
#
_cell.length_a   1.000
_cell.length_b   1.000
_cell.length_c   1.000
_cell.angle_alpha   90.00
_cell.angle_beta   90.00
_cell.angle_gamma   90.00
#
_symmetry.space_group_name_H-M   'P 1'
#
loop_
_entity.id
_entity.type
_entity.pdbx_description
1 polymer ?
#
loop_
_entity_poly.entity_id
_entity_poly.type
_entity_poly.pdbx_seq_one_letter_code
_entity_poly.pdbx_strand_id
1 'polypeptide(L)'
;MLKSKGYKRLVALAAIFFLLAAAPGPGYSMSRIKTWVNRVRPGTFPELEAEKSKEPSPAQPSEKAREALTETERQILLSLMERKRQLDERDLLLNQREEQLRVLRDNIQHQVAELKRLQGEIEASIEARKALDAENLNKVVNLYNGMDPKRAAEQFQTLDPKVAVRILLTMNQRKAAALLEELPPAQAKRITEEIVSRAPGTN
;
A
#
# COMPACT_ATOMS: atom_id res chain seq x y z
N MET A 1 24.70 14.34 45.88
CA MET A 1 23.45 14.97 45.41
C MET A 1 23.62 15.52 44.00
N LEU A 2 23.47 14.75 42.90
CA LEU A 2 23.55 15.34 41.54
C LEU A 2 22.93 14.49 40.41
N LYS A 3 21.79 13.81 40.65
CA LYS A 3 21.12 12.99 39.61
C LYS A 3 19.66 13.37 39.26
N SER A 4 19.14 14.50 39.77
CA SER A 4 17.69 14.83 39.64
C SER A 4 17.32 15.81 38.51
N LYS A 5 18.30 16.47 37.87
CA LYS A 5 18.01 17.48 36.83
C LYS A 5 17.81 16.91 35.42
N GLY A 6 18.37 15.74 35.09
CA GLY A 6 18.23 15.11 33.77
C GLY A 6 16.85 14.48 33.52
N TYR A 7 16.27 13.83 34.54
CA TYR A 7 14.99 13.13 34.41
C TYR A 7 13.79 14.07 34.22
N LYS A 8 13.86 15.28 34.79
CA LYS A 8 12.80 16.29 34.68
C LYS A 8 12.66 16.85 33.25
N ARG A 9 13.75 16.89 32.48
CA ARG A 9 13.72 17.33 31.07
C ARG A 9 13.25 16.20 30.14
N LEU A 10 13.59 14.95 30.45
CA LEU A 10 13.12 13.76 29.72
C LEU A 10 11.62 13.50 29.91
N VAL A 11 11.08 13.71 31.12
CA VAL A 11 9.64 13.56 31.38
C VAL A 11 8.83 14.72 30.78
N ALA A 12 9.38 15.94 30.75
CA ALA A 12 8.75 17.08 30.08
C ALA A 12 8.69 16.90 28.54
N LEU A 13 9.74 16.31 27.95
CA LEU A 13 9.75 15.98 26.51
C LEU A 13 8.82 14.82 26.17
N ALA A 14 8.64 13.83 27.05
CA ALA A 14 7.67 12.75 26.85
C ALA A 14 6.21 13.21 26.95
N ALA A 15 5.91 14.20 27.80
CA ALA A 15 4.57 14.80 27.91
C ALA A 15 4.20 15.65 26.67
N ILE A 16 5.19 16.26 26.02
CA ILE A 16 5.01 16.94 24.73
C ILE A 16 4.92 15.90 23.59
N PHE A 17 5.66 14.79 23.67
CA PHE A 17 5.61 13.71 22.68
C PHE A 17 4.28 12.93 22.69
N PHE A 18 3.61 12.82 23.84
CA PHE A 18 2.25 12.28 23.91
C PHE A 18 1.17 13.29 23.45
N LEU A 19 1.56 14.56 23.23
CA LEU A 19 0.70 15.59 22.64
C LEU A 19 0.80 15.66 21.10
N LEU A 20 1.69 14.88 20.47
CA LEU A 20 1.93 14.90 19.01
C LEU A 20 1.45 13.62 18.28
N ALA A 21 0.70 12.74 18.95
CA ALA A 21 0.24 11.48 18.35
C ALA A 21 -1.20 11.11 18.77
N ALA A 22 -2.18 11.99 18.50
CA ALA A 22 -3.58 11.58 18.32
C ALA A 22 -4.39 12.74 17.70
N ALA A 23 -4.99 12.47 16.54
CA ALA A 23 -5.97 13.34 15.89
C ALA A 23 -7.22 13.58 16.78
N PRO A 24 -8.03 14.62 16.50
CA PRO A 24 -8.98 15.19 17.47
C PRO A 24 -10.29 14.40 17.50
N GLY A 25 -10.57 13.76 18.64
CA GLY A 25 -11.89 13.24 18.99
C GLY A 25 -12.53 14.09 20.09
N PRO A 26 -13.87 14.26 20.10
CA PRO A 26 -14.54 15.14 21.05
C PRO A 26 -14.56 14.50 22.45
N GLY A 27 -14.01 15.21 23.44
CA GLY A 27 -14.21 14.84 24.84
C GLY A 27 -12.95 14.76 25.71
N TYR A 28 -12.02 15.71 25.60
CA TYR A 28 -11.04 15.94 26.66
C TYR A 28 -11.62 16.92 27.69
N SER A 29 -12.27 16.42 28.74
CA SER A 29 -12.69 17.27 29.87
C SER A 29 -11.56 17.41 30.90
N MET A 30 -11.31 18.65 31.35
CA MET A 30 -10.32 19.00 32.39
C MET A 30 -10.45 18.17 33.69
N SER A 31 -11.62 17.60 33.96
CA SER A 31 -11.86 16.75 35.12
C SER A 31 -11.05 15.45 35.09
N ARG A 32 -10.87 14.81 33.92
CA ARG A 32 -10.11 13.56 33.82
C ARG A 32 -8.60 13.77 33.93
N ILE A 33 -8.11 14.90 33.40
CA ILE A 33 -6.71 15.32 33.54
C ILE A 33 -6.40 15.60 35.02
N LYS A 34 -7.32 16.25 35.75
CA LYS A 34 -7.18 16.46 37.21
C LYS A 34 -7.09 15.15 37.99
N THR A 35 -7.93 14.16 37.68
CA THR A 35 -7.93 12.87 38.39
C THR A 35 -6.64 12.08 38.15
N TRP A 36 -6.09 12.14 36.93
CA TRP A 36 -4.84 11.47 36.59
C TRP A 36 -3.62 12.15 37.21
N VAL A 37 -3.57 13.49 37.20
CA VAL A 37 -2.47 14.27 37.77
C VAL A 37 -2.39 14.13 39.29
N ASN A 38 -3.52 14.09 40.00
CA ASN A 38 -3.52 13.95 41.46
C ASN A 38 -3.07 12.55 41.93
N ARG A 39 -3.13 11.55 41.05
CA ARG A 39 -2.67 10.18 41.34
C ARG A 39 -1.16 10.01 41.23
N VAL A 40 -0.50 10.80 40.38
CA VAL A 40 0.95 10.71 40.15
C VAL A 40 1.75 11.53 41.17
N ARG A 41 1.14 12.57 41.76
CA ARG A 41 1.78 13.37 42.81
C ARG A 41 0.73 14.03 43.74
N PRO A 42 0.44 13.43 44.91
CA PRO A 42 -0.56 13.99 45.82
C PRO A 42 -0.08 15.36 46.35
N GLY A 43 -0.95 16.36 46.31
CA GLY A 43 -0.72 17.70 46.88
C GLY A 43 -0.37 18.82 45.88
N THR A 44 -0.59 18.63 44.57
CA THR A 44 -0.36 19.71 43.58
C THR A 44 -1.52 20.74 43.52
N PHE A 45 -2.69 20.40 44.06
CA PHE A 45 -3.82 21.32 44.23
C PHE A 45 -4.33 21.18 45.66
N PRO A 46 -4.04 22.13 46.57
CA PRO A 46 -4.63 22.11 47.90
C PRO A 46 -6.16 22.27 47.80
N GLU A 47 -6.86 21.45 48.57
CA GLU A 47 -8.30 21.49 48.83
C GLU A 47 -8.89 22.91 48.80
N LEU A 48 -9.77 23.18 47.84
CA LEU A 48 -10.79 24.23 47.96
C LEU A 48 -12.10 23.58 48.42
N GLU A 49 -12.06 22.82 49.51
CA GLU A 49 -13.27 22.25 50.15
C GLU A 49 -13.71 23.00 51.42
N ALA A 50 -13.11 24.15 51.74
CA ALA A 50 -13.58 25.00 52.84
C ALA A 50 -14.26 26.27 52.30
N GLU A 51 -15.45 26.12 51.70
CA GLU A 51 -16.56 27.10 51.76
C GLU A 51 -17.75 26.61 50.92
N LYS A 52 -18.48 25.64 51.47
CA LYS A 52 -19.84 25.31 51.03
C LYS A 52 -20.83 25.74 52.11
N SER A 53 -21.09 27.04 52.20
CA SER A 53 -22.26 27.58 52.90
C SER A 53 -22.52 29.05 52.55
N LYS A 54 -23.06 29.28 51.35
CA LYS A 54 -24.09 30.28 51.03
C LYS A 54 -24.49 30.12 49.57
N GLU A 55 -25.67 29.58 49.31
CA GLU A 55 -26.34 29.78 48.03
C GLU A 55 -26.65 31.27 47.86
N PRO A 56 -26.38 31.87 46.69
CA PRO A 56 -27.13 33.02 46.22
C PRO A 56 -28.20 32.56 45.21
N SER A 57 -29.44 32.83 45.60
CA SER A 57 -30.62 33.18 44.81
C SER A 57 -30.32 33.67 43.36
N PRO A 58 -31.20 33.41 42.37
CA PRO A 58 -30.96 33.75 40.96
C PRO A 58 -30.84 35.27 40.79
N ALA A 59 -29.59 35.76 40.73
CA ALA A 59 -29.30 37.14 40.44
C ALA A 59 -29.55 37.38 38.94
N GLN A 60 -30.58 38.16 38.66
CA GLN A 60 -30.81 38.83 37.39
C GLN A 60 -29.51 39.51 36.90
N PRO A 61 -29.25 39.57 35.58
CA PRO A 61 -28.05 40.19 35.04
C PRO A 61 -27.96 41.64 35.55
N SER A 62 -26.94 41.93 36.35
CA SER A 62 -26.71 43.29 36.85
C SER A 62 -26.41 44.21 35.66
N GLU A 63 -27.12 45.34 35.60
CA GLU A 63 -27.03 46.36 34.54
C GLU A 63 -25.62 46.94 34.32
N LYS A 64 -24.65 46.65 35.20
CA LYS A 64 -23.25 47.07 35.05
C LYS A 64 -22.44 46.28 34.02
N ALA A 65 -22.96 45.15 33.53
CA ALA A 65 -22.38 44.49 32.35
C ALA A 65 -22.74 45.18 31.02
N ARG A 66 -23.52 46.26 31.07
CA ARG A 66 -23.84 47.14 29.92
C ARG A 66 -23.07 48.47 30.00
N GLU A 67 -21.85 48.47 30.54
CA GLU A 67 -20.91 49.53 30.18
C GLU A 67 -20.80 49.50 28.66
N ALA A 68 -21.24 50.58 28.00
CA ALA A 68 -21.26 50.67 26.56
C ALA A 68 -19.85 50.38 26.04
N LEU A 69 -19.64 49.21 25.43
CA LEU A 69 -18.41 48.86 24.74
C LEU A 69 -17.91 50.09 24.01
N THR A 70 -16.65 50.45 24.21
CA THR A 70 -16.09 51.57 23.45
C THR A 70 -16.22 51.25 21.97
N GLU A 71 -16.49 52.26 21.14
CA GLU A 71 -16.76 52.05 19.71
C GLU A 71 -15.62 51.24 19.03
N THR A 72 -14.39 51.42 19.50
CA THR A 72 -13.21 50.64 19.12
C THR A 72 -13.29 49.16 19.48
N GLU A 73 -13.73 48.80 20.69
CA GLU A 73 -13.88 47.40 21.10
C GLU A 73 -14.98 46.69 20.31
N ARG A 74 -16.07 47.40 20.00
CA ARG A 74 -17.14 46.87 19.15
C ARG A 74 -16.65 46.57 17.74
N GLN A 75 -15.88 47.48 17.14
CA GLN A 75 -15.31 47.28 15.80
C GLN A 75 -14.32 46.10 15.77
N ILE A 76 -13.47 45.97 16.79
CA ILE A 76 -12.56 44.82 16.92
C ILE A 76 -13.35 43.51 17.01
N LEU A 77 -14.39 43.45 17.86
CA LEU A 77 -15.24 42.26 17.99
C LEU A 77 -15.90 41.87 16.66
N LEU A 78 -16.44 42.85 15.93
CA LEU A 78 -17.03 42.61 14.61
C LEU A 78 -16.00 42.06 13.62
N SER A 79 -14.78 42.61 13.60
CA SER A 79 -13.70 42.12 12.73
C SER A 79 -13.28 40.69 13.08
N LEU A 80 -13.23 40.35 14.38
CA LEU A 80 -12.89 39.00 14.85
C LEU A 80 -14.00 37.99 14.53
N MET A 81 -15.27 38.38 14.66
CA MET A 81 -16.41 37.55 14.27
C MET A 81 -16.40 37.26 12.77
N GLU A 82 -16.18 38.28 11.94
CA GLU A 82 -16.09 38.09 10.48
C GLU A 82 -14.89 37.21 10.11
N ARG A 83 -13.73 37.42 10.76
CA ARG A 83 -12.57 36.57 10.53
C ARG A 83 -12.80 35.13 10.94
N LYS A 84 -13.47 34.91 12.08
CA LYS A 84 -13.86 33.58 12.54
C LYS A 84 -14.79 32.90 11.54
N ARG A 85 -15.81 33.62 11.06
CA ARG A 85 -16.74 33.10 10.02
C ARG A 85 -15.99 32.66 8.76
N GLN A 86 -15.05 33.48 8.28
CA GLN A 86 -14.21 33.13 7.12
C GLN A 86 -13.34 31.90 7.36
N LEU A 87 -12.81 31.71 8.57
CA LEU A 87 -12.03 30.52 8.92
C LEU A 87 -12.93 29.29 8.99
N ASP A 88 -14.09 29.38 9.65
CA ASP A 88 -15.06 28.29 9.75
C ASP A 88 -15.53 27.81 8.36
N GLU A 89 -15.77 28.73 7.41
CA GLU A 89 -16.11 28.41 6.02
C GLU A 89 -14.95 27.70 5.28
N ARG A 90 -13.71 28.15 5.49
CA ARG A 90 -12.52 27.53 4.89
C ARG A 90 -12.28 26.13 5.46
N ASP A 91 -12.43 25.97 6.78
CA ASP A 91 -12.25 24.69 7.46
C ASP A 91 -13.28 23.68 6.98
N LEU A 92 -14.55 24.09 6.80
CA LEU A 92 -15.58 23.24 6.21
C LEU A 92 -15.19 22.76 4.80
N LEU A 93 -14.75 23.67 3.93
CA LEU A 93 -14.33 23.33 2.56
C LEU A 93 -13.11 22.41 2.53
N LEU A 94 -12.14 22.64 3.42
CA LEU A 94 -10.95 21.79 3.52
C LEU A 94 -11.32 20.38 4.00
N ASN A 95 -12.17 20.27 5.01
CA ASN A 95 -12.65 18.98 5.50
C ASN A 95 -13.39 18.19 4.40
N GLN A 96 -14.23 18.85 3.60
CA GLN A 96 -14.91 18.22 2.48
C GLN A 96 -13.92 17.69 1.42
N ARG A 97 -12.89 18.49 1.08
CA ARG A 97 -11.85 18.07 0.14
C ARG A 97 -11.00 16.93 0.68
N GLU A 98 -10.67 16.96 1.96
CA GLU A 98 -9.91 15.89 2.61
C GLU A 98 -10.67 14.56 2.56
N GLU A 99 -11.97 14.59 2.85
CA GLU A 99 -12.81 13.39 2.74
C GLU A 99 -12.88 12.85 1.31
N GLN A 100 -13.06 13.73 0.32
CA GLN A 100 -13.03 13.35 -1.10
C GLN A 100 -11.69 12.71 -1.48
N LEU A 101 -10.58 13.34 -1.10
CA LEU A 101 -9.24 12.83 -1.39
C LEU A 101 -8.97 11.50 -0.69
N ARG A 102 -9.51 11.29 0.51
CA ARG A 102 -9.43 10.02 1.23
C ARG A 102 -10.13 8.92 0.45
N VAL A 103 -11.39 9.14 0.05
CA VAL A 103 -12.16 8.17 -0.75
C VAL A 103 -11.46 7.84 -2.07
N LEU A 104 -10.91 8.85 -2.75
CA LEU A 104 -10.16 8.64 -3.98
C LEU A 104 -8.88 7.83 -3.75
N ARG A 105 -8.14 8.12 -2.67
CA ARG A 105 -6.93 7.37 -2.30
C ARG A 105 -7.26 5.90 -2.02
N ASP A 106 -8.33 5.64 -1.27
CA ASP A 106 -8.75 4.29 -0.91
C ASP A 106 -9.19 3.51 -2.16
N ASN A 107 -9.90 4.15 -3.07
CA ASN A 107 -10.27 3.57 -4.36
C ASN A 107 -9.03 3.21 -5.19
N ILE A 108 -8.06 4.12 -5.31
CA ILE A 108 -6.79 3.85 -6.02
C ILE A 108 -6.04 2.69 -5.37
N GLN A 109 -5.96 2.64 -4.04
CA GLN A 109 -5.31 1.52 -3.33
C GLN A 109 -6.00 0.19 -3.62
N HIS A 110 -7.34 0.18 -3.62
CA HIS A 110 -8.12 -1.01 -3.99
C HIS A 110 -7.86 -1.43 -5.44
N GLN A 111 -7.87 -0.49 -6.39
CA GLN A 111 -7.57 -0.77 -7.80
C GLN A 111 -6.15 -1.33 -7.99
N VAL A 112 -5.16 -0.76 -7.30
CA VAL A 112 -3.77 -1.25 -7.36
C VAL A 112 -3.65 -2.65 -6.78
N ALA A 113 -4.33 -2.94 -5.67
CA ALA A 113 -4.34 -4.28 -5.07
C ALA A 113 -4.96 -5.31 -6.04
N GLU A 114 -6.08 -4.96 -6.68
CA GLU A 114 -6.75 -5.82 -7.64
C GLU A 114 -5.91 -6.07 -8.90
N LEU A 115 -5.26 -5.03 -9.43
CA LEU A 115 -4.34 -5.17 -10.56
C LEU A 115 -3.16 -6.08 -10.22
N LYS A 116 -2.58 -5.96 -9.02
CA LYS A 116 -1.51 -6.85 -8.56
C LYS A 116 -1.98 -8.29 -8.42
N ARG A 117 -3.20 -8.51 -7.92
CA ARG A 117 -3.80 -9.85 -7.82
C ARG A 117 -3.96 -10.47 -9.22
N LEU A 118 -4.56 -9.73 -10.15
CA LEU A 118 -4.75 -10.17 -11.53
C LEU A 118 -3.42 -10.43 -12.24
N GLN A 119 -2.42 -9.57 -12.04
CA GLN A 119 -1.08 -9.78 -12.56
C GLN A 119 -0.49 -11.11 -12.05
N GLY A 120 -0.57 -11.37 -10.74
CA GLY A 120 -0.09 -12.62 -10.15
C GLY A 120 -0.82 -13.85 -10.69
N GLU A 121 -2.13 -13.76 -10.93
CA GLU A 121 -2.92 -14.85 -11.52
C GLU A 121 -2.54 -15.11 -12.99
N ILE A 122 -2.30 -14.06 -13.76
CA ILE A 122 -1.84 -14.17 -15.15
C ILE A 122 -0.46 -14.80 -15.20
N GLU A 123 0.48 -14.33 -14.38
CA GLU A 123 1.84 -14.89 -14.28
C GLU A 123 1.79 -16.37 -13.88
N ALA A 124 1.00 -16.72 -12.86
CA ALA A 124 0.80 -18.11 -12.46
C ALA A 124 0.18 -18.97 -13.57
N SER A 125 -0.82 -18.45 -14.30
CA SER A 125 -1.42 -19.15 -15.42
C SER A 125 -0.44 -19.34 -16.59
N ILE A 126 0.42 -18.36 -16.86
CA ILE A 126 1.45 -18.46 -17.90
C ILE A 126 2.46 -19.53 -17.52
N GLU A 127 2.95 -19.54 -16.28
CA GLU A 127 3.90 -20.56 -15.82
C GLU A 127 3.27 -21.96 -15.80
N ALA A 128 2.02 -22.09 -15.36
CA ALA A 128 1.30 -23.36 -15.43
C ALA A 128 1.16 -23.87 -16.87
N ARG A 129 0.84 -22.98 -17.84
CA ARG A 129 0.78 -23.33 -19.26
C ARG A 129 2.15 -23.73 -19.80
N LYS A 130 3.21 -22.97 -19.48
CA LYS A 130 4.59 -23.33 -19.89
C LYS A 130 5.01 -24.69 -19.35
N ALA A 131 4.70 -24.99 -18.09
CA ALA A 131 4.99 -26.28 -17.48
C ALA A 131 4.24 -27.42 -18.19
N LEU A 132 2.94 -27.24 -18.47
CA LEU A 132 2.14 -28.22 -19.21
C LEU A 132 2.66 -28.42 -20.64
N ASP A 133 3.00 -27.34 -21.34
CA ASP A 133 3.55 -27.40 -22.69
C ASP A 133 4.92 -28.09 -22.71
N ALA A 134 5.76 -27.85 -21.70
CA ALA A 134 7.03 -28.53 -21.53
C ALA A 134 6.85 -30.02 -21.24
N GLU A 135 5.89 -30.39 -20.38
CA GLU A 135 5.55 -31.78 -20.09
C GLU A 135 5.05 -32.50 -21.35
N ASN A 136 4.14 -31.88 -22.10
CA ASN A 136 3.62 -32.43 -23.36
C ASN A 136 4.72 -32.56 -24.41
N LEU A 137 5.60 -31.56 -24.54
CA LEU A 137 6.76 -31.65 -25.44
C LEU A 137 7.69 -32.79 -25.03
N ASN A 138 7.97 -32.96 -23.74
CA ASN A 138 8.80 -34.05 -23.24
C ASN A 138 8.18 -35.43 -23.51
N LYS A 139 6.86 -35.58 -23.39
CA LYS A 139 6.16 -36.82 -23.78
C LYS A 139 6.38 -37.15 -25.25
N VAL A 140 6.21 -36.15 -26.13
CA VAL A 140 6.44 -36.33 -27.58
C VAL A 140 7.90 -36.68 -27.87
N VAL A 141 8.85 -35.96 -27.27
CA VAL A 141 10.29 -36.22 -27.40
C VAL A 141 10.63 -37.65 -26.97
N ASN A 142 10.06 -38.13 -25.86
CA ASN A 142 10.30 -39.49 -25.37
C ASN A 142 9.79 -40.56 -26.33
N LEU A 143 8.64 -40.33 -26.98
CA LEU A 143 8.12 -41.24 -28.02
C LEU A 143 9.10 -41.34 -29.19
N TYR A 144 9.63 -40.20 -29.67
CA TYR A 144 10.60 -40.19 -30.77
C TYR A 144 11.97 -40.75 -30.36
N ASN A 145 12.43 -40.53 -29.12
CA ASN A 145 13.69 -41.10 -28.62
C ASN A 145 13.68 -42.63 -28.60
N GLY A 146 12.53 -43.23 -28.29
CA GLY A 146 12.30 -44.68 -28.31
C GLY A 146 12.08 -45.26 -29.70
N MET A 147 11.87 -44.42 -30.71
CA MET A 147 11.62 -44.84 -32.09
C MET A 147 12.95 -45.10 -32.84
N ASP A 148 12.87 -45.93 -33.88
CA ASP A 148 13.95 -46.12 -34.84
C ASP A 148 14.20 -44.83 -35.65
N PRO A 149 15.47 -44.37 -35.84
CA PRO A 149 15.78 -43.13 -36.53
C PRO A 149 15.20 -43.01 -37.95
N LYS A 150 15.13 -44.11 -38.72
CA LYS A 150 14.59 -44.07 -40.09
C LYS A 150 13.10 -43.80 -40.09
N ARG A 151 12.36 -44.53 -39.25
CA ARG A 151 10.91 -44.34 -39.10
C ARG A 151 10.59 -42.97 -38.51
N ALA A 152 11.39 -42.52 -37.56
CA ALA A 152 11.25 -41.19 -36.99
C ALA A 152 11.46 -40.12 -38.07
N ALA A 153 12.48 -40.26 -38.93
CA ALA A 153 12.76 -39.33 -40.02
C ALA A 153 11.59 -39.23 -41.00
N GLU A 154 11.03 -40.36 -41.44
CA GLU A 154 9.85 -40.41 -42.34
C GLU A 154 8.66 -39.60 -41.79
N GLN A 155 8.32 -39.78 -40.50
CA GLN A 155 7.25 -39.00 -39.88
C GLN A 155 7.64 -37.54 -39.67
N PHE A 156 8.89 -37.25 -39.35
CA PHE A 156 9.40 -35.90 -39.14
C PHE A 156 9.23 -35.02 -40.37
N GLN A 157 9.28 -35.60 -41.58
CA GLN A 157 9.11 -34.86 -42.82
C GLN A 157 7.74 -34.20 -42.96
N THR A 158 6.73 -34.80 -42.33
CA THR A 158 5.33 -34.34 -42.37
C THR A 158 5.00 -33.29 -41.30
N LEU A 159 5.90 -33.09 -40.34
CA LEU A 159 5.70 -32.13 -39.25
C LEU A 159 5.96 -30.69 -39.72
N ASP A 160 5.28 -29.75 -39.06
CA ASP A 160 5.59 -28.33 -39.23
C ASP A 160 7.05 -28.06 -38.81
N PRO A 161 7.84 -27.33 -39.63
CA PRO A 161 9.24 -27.04 -39.35
C PRO A 161 9.50 -26.46 -37.96
N LYS A 162 8.60 -25.61 -37.42
CA LYS A 162 8.75 -24.99 -36.10
C LYS A 162 8.60 -26.00 -34.97
N VAL A 163 7.70 -26.98 -35.13
CA VAL A 163 7.48 -28.05 -34.15
C VAL A 163 8.65 -29.03 -34.19
N ALA A 164 9.09 -29.40 -35.40
CA ALA A 164 10.27 -30.22 -35.64
C ALA A 164 11.51 -29.67 -34.94
N VAL A 165 11.77 -28.37 -35.07
CA VAL A 165 12.88 -27.69 -34.39
C VAL A 165 12.77 -27.78 -32.86
N ARG A 166 11.59 -27.54 -32.28
CA ARG A 166 11.39 -27.63 -30.82
C ARG A 166 11.66 -29.03 -30.29
N ILE A 167 11.22 -30.06 -31.01
CA ILE A 167 11.44 -31.47 -30.63
C ILE A 167 12.93 -31.80 -30.73
N LEU A 168 13.61 -31.41 -31.82
CA LEU A 168 15.05 -31.63 -32.02
C LEU A 168 15.93 -30.96 -30.96
N LEU A 169 15.60 -29.73 -30.55
CA LEU A 169 16.36 -29.01 -29.53
C LEU A 169 16.18 -29.59 -28.11
N THR A 170 15.09 -30.30 -27.87
CA THR A 170 14.76 -30.87 -26.55
C THR A 170 15.16 -32.34 -26.44
N MET A 171 15.35 -33.04 -27.57
CA MET A 171 15.75 -34.45 -27.58
C MET A 171 17.24 -34.63 -27.25
N ASN A 172 17.63 -35.89 -26.98
CA ASN A 172 19.02 -36.22 -26.74
C ASN A 172 19.87 -35.95 -28.00
N GLN A 173 20.98 -35.22 -27.85
CA GLN A 173 21.87 -34.83 -28.95
C GLN A 173 22.30 -36.00 -29.86
N ARG A 174 22.57 -37.18 -29.30
CA ARG A 174 22.97 -38.36 -30.09
C ARG A 174 21.83 -38.88 -30.96
N LYS A 175 20.60 -38.88 -30.43
CA LYS A 175 19.39 -39.28 -31.16
C LYS A 175 18.99 -38.23 -32.20
N ALA A 176 19.17 -36.94 -31.88
CA ALA A 176 18.98 -35.84 -32.83
C ALA A 176 19.92 -35.95 -34.04
N ALA A 177 21.21 -36.23 -33.79
CA ALA A 177 22.19 -36.41 -34.86
C ALA A 177 21.82 -37.59 -35.78
N ALA A 178 21.47 -38.74 -35.20
CA ALA A 178 21.04 -39.91 -35.96
C ALA A 178 19.75 -39.65 -36.76
N LEU A 179 18.82 -38.86 -36.22
CA LEU A 179 17.60 -38.47 -36.93
C LEU A 179 17.91 -37.51 -38.10
N LEU A 180 18.81 -36.55 -37.90
CA LEU A 180 19.24 -35.61 -38.94
C LEU A 180 19.98 -36.30 -40.08
N GLU A 181 20.73 -37.36 -39.81
CA GLU A 181 21.42 -38.17 -40.81
C GLU A 181 20.44 -38.93 -41.74
N GLU A 182 19.33 -39.39 -41.19
CA GLU A 182 18.28 -40.09 -41.96
C GLU A 182 17.30 -39.13 -42.67
N LEU A 183 17.42 -37.82 -42.44
CA LEU A 183 16.57 -36.81 -43.10
C LEU A 183 17.08 -36.43 -44.49
N PRO A 184 16.19 -36.06 -45.42
CA PRO A 184 16.60 -35.51 -46.72
C PRO A 184 17.45 -34.23 -46.56
N PRO A 185 18.51 -34.04 -47.36
CA PRO A 185 19.42 -32.89 -47.23
C PRO A 185 18.72 -31.53 -47.24
N ALA A 186 17.68 -31.38 -48.07
CA ALA A 186 16.91 -30.14 -48.16
C ALA A 186 16.15 -29.83 -46.86
N GLN A 187 15.63 -30.85 -46.17
CA GLN A 187 14.86 -30.67 -44.94
C GLN A 187 15.78 -30.48 -43.73
N ALA A 188 16.88 -31.24 -43.66
CA ALA A 188 17.91 -31.05 -42.64
C ALA A 188 18.49 -29.62 -42.69
N LYS A 189 18.74 -29.09 -43.89
CA LYS A 189 19.15 -27.69 -44.08
C LYS A 189 18.13 -26.71 -43.49
N ARG A 190 16.85 -26.81 -43.88
CA ARG A 190 15.78 -25.91 -43.40
C ARG A 190 15.65 -25.92 -41.89
N ILE A 191 15.67 -27.10 -41.28
CA ILE A 191 15.59 -27.26 -39.82
C ILE A 191 16.81 -26.62 -39.14
N THR A 192 18.01 -26.82 -39.69
CA THR A 192 19.24 -26.25 -39.14
C THR A 192 19.26 -24.72 -39.24
N GLU A 193 18.83 -24.17 -40.38
CA GLU A 193 18.67 -22.71 -40.56
C GLU A 193 17.65 -22.14 -39.57
N GLU A 194 16.53 -22.83 -39.35
CA GLU A 194 15.49 -22.42 -38.40
C GLU A 194 15.96 -22.54 -36.93
N ILE A 195 16.85 -23.50 -36.62
CA ILE A 195 17.50 -23.58 -35.29
C ILE A 195 18.39 -22.36 -35.08
N VAL A 196 19.21 -22.02 -36.06
CA VAL A 196 20.15 -20.89 -35.99
C VAL A 196 19.40 -19.55 -35.91
N SER A 197 18.36 -19.36 -36.71
CA SER A 197 17.55 -18.13 -36.71
C SER A 197 16.81 -17.89 -35.38
N ARG A 198 16.53 -18.96 -34.63
CA ARG A 198 15.80 -18.94 -33.36
C ARG A 198 16.72 -18.87 -32.14
N ALA A 199 18.02 -19.06 -32.32
CA ALA A 199 18.98 -18.90 -31.24
C ALA A 199 18.96 -17.43 -30.76
N PRO A 200 18.82 -17.17 -29.45
CA PRO A 200 18.81 -15.81 -28.93
C PRO A 200 20.20 -15.19 -29.14
N GLY A 201 20.37 -14.38 -30.18
CA GLY A 201 21.65 -13.73 -30.48
C GLY A 201 21.85 -13.17 -31.91
N THR A 202 20.93 -13.36 -32.86
CA THR A 202 21.13 -12.88 -34.24
C THR A 202 19.93 -12.13 -34.82
N ASN A 203 19.27 -11.27 -34.03
CA ASN A 203 18.52 -10.08 -34.47
C ASN A 203 18.20 -9.19 -33.27
#